data_AF-A0A962JPB5-F1
#
_entry.id   AF-A0A962JPB5-F1
#
_cell.length_a   1.000
_cell.length_b   1.000
_cell.length_c   1.000
_cell.angle_alpha   90.00
_cell.angle_beta   90.00
_cell.angle_gamma   90.00
#
_symmetry.space_group_name_H-M   'P 1'
#
loop_
_entity.id
_entity.type
_entity.pdbx_description
1 polymer ?
#
loop_
_entity_poly.entity_id
_entity_poly.type
_entity_poly.pdbx_seq_one_letter_code
_entity_poly.pdbx_strand_id
1 'polypeptide(L)'
;DEDRNELLEKAEAQLKERKADQEERFEDKKRKLQTGDDLAPGVLKIVKVYVAIKRRIQPGDKMAGRHGNKGVISVIMPVEDMPYDENGEPVDIVLNPLGVPSRMNVGQVLETHLGAAAKGLGQRINEMLKQQKAVSEIREFLGKIYNDTDGKKEPLDSLDDREVLTLAGNLTSGVPIATPVFD
;
A
#
# COMPACT_ATOMS: atom_id res chain seq x y z
N ASP A 1 -37.82 19.94 31.13
CA ASP A 1 -38.64 18.72 30.98
C ASP A 1 -39.37 18.67 29.65
N GLU A 2 -39.98 19.77 29.18
CA GLU A 2 -40.59 19.84 27.84
C GLU A 2 -39.61 19.57 26.69
N ASP A 3 -38.43 20.21 26.67
CA ASP A 3 -37.42 19.97 25.61
C ASP A 3 -36.95 18.51 25.53
N ARG A 4 -36.90 17.82 26.68
CA ARG A 4 -36.53 16.39 26.75
C ARG A 4 -37.65 15.50 26.21
N ASN A 5 -38.91 15.86 26.48
CA ASN A 5 -40.07 15.14 25.95
C ASN A 5 -40.17 15.33 24.42
N GLU A 6 -39.93 16.53 23.91
CA GLU A 6 -39.91 16.79 22.46
C GLU A 6 -38.78 16.01 21.75
N LEU A 7 -37.62 15.87 22.40
CA LEU A 7 -36.51 15.09 21.89
C LEU A 7 -36.82 13.58 21.88
N LEU A 8 -37.52 13.08 22.90
CA LEU A 8 -38.00 11.69 22.96
C LEU A 8 -39.01 11.41 21.85
N GLU A 9 -39.96 12.31 21.61
CA GLU A 9 -40.98 12.16 20.56
C GLU A 9 -40.36 12.18 19.15
N LYS A 10 -39.40 13.08 18.90
CA LYS A 10 -38.61 13.08 17.65
C LYS A 10 -37.78 11.80 17.49
N ALA A 11 -37.20 11.28 18.57
CA ALA A 11 -36.45 10.02 18.55
C ALA A 11 -37.37 8.83 18.25
N GLU A 12 -38.57 8.78 18.84
CA GLU A 12 -39.58 7.75 18.56
C GLU A 12 -40.06 7.80 17.11
N ALA A 13 -40.31 8.99 16.57
CA ALA A 13 -40.68 9.18 15.16
C ALA A 13 -39.57 8.72 14.21
N GLN A 14 -38.32 9.10 14.47
CA GLN A 14 -37.16 8.65 13.68
C GLN A 14 -36.93 7.14 13.79
N LEU A 15 -37.16 6.55 14.97
CA LEU A 15 -37.07 5.10 15.15
C LEU A 15 -38.16 4.37 14.36
N LYS A 16 -39.37 4.93 14.29
CA LYS A 16 -40.49 4.36 13.53
C LYS A 16 -40.22 4.42 12.02
N GLU A 17 -39.73 5.55 11.52
CA GLU A 17 -39.34 5.72 10.12
C GLU A 17 -38.20 4.76 9.74
N ARG A 18 -37.12 4.71 10.53
CA ARG A 18 -36.01 3.77 10.28
C ARG A 18 -36.43 2.30 10.34
N LYS A 19 -37.38 1.94 11.21
CA LYS A 19 -37.96 0.60 11.24
C LYS A 19 -38.73 0.29 9.97
N ALA A 20 -39.56 1.22 9.49
CA ALA A 20 -40.30 1.05 8.24
C ALA A 20 -39.35 0.87 7.04
N ASP A 21 -38.32 1.70 6.93
CA ASP A 21 -37.29 1.58 5.88
C ASP A 21 -36.54 0.25 5.93
N GLN A 22 -36.24 -0.24 7.15
CA GLN A 22 -35.59 -1.54 7.33
C GLN A 22 -36.50 -2.70 6.93
N GLU A 23 -37.79 -2.63 7.28
CA GLU A 23 -38.81 -3.62 6.93
C GLU A 23 -38.98 -3.70 5.40
N GLU A 24 -39.06 -2.55 4.73
CA GLU A 24 -39.16 -2.48 3.27
C GLU A 24 -37.93 -3.10 2.60
N ARG A 25 -36.72 -2.72 3.02
CA ARG A 25 -35.47 -3.30 2.51
C ARG A 25 -35.37 -4.80 2.78
N PHE A 26 -35.92 -5.26 3.90
CA PHE A 26 -35.94 -6.67 4.26
C PHE A 26 -36.87 -7.46 3.35
N GLU A 27 -38.12 -7.00 3.18
CA GLU A 27 -39.09 -7.64 2.28
C GLU A 27 -38.59 -7.64 0.82
N ASP A 28 -37.92 -6.57 0.39
CA ASP A 28 -37.30 -6.51 -0.94
C ASP A 28 -36.20 -7.56 -1.14
N LYS A 29 -35.31 -7.74 -0.16
CA LYS A 29 -34.26 -8.78 -0.21
C LYS A 29 -34.86 -10.18 -0.18
N LYS A 30 -35.87 -10.41 0.67
CA LYS A 30 -36.59 -11.68 0.78
C LYS A 30 -37.26 -12.05 -0.52
N ARG A 31 -37.98 -11.11 -1.14
CA ARG A 31 -38.59 -11.29 -2.47
C ARG A 31 -37.55 -11.69 -3.51
N LYS A 32 -36.40 -11.00 -3.56
CA LYS A 32 -35.31 -11.31 -4.50
C LYS A 32 -34.71 -12.70 -4.29
N LEU A 33 -34.58 -13.16 -3.04
CA LEU A 33 -34.03 -14.49 -2.72
C LEU A 33 -35.03 -15.64 -2.95
N GLN A 34 -36.33 -15.37 -2.82
CA GLN A 34 -37.38 -16.37 -3.02
C GLN A 34 -37.79 -16.52 -4.49
N THR A 35 -37.60 -15.47 -5.29
CA THR A 35 -37.84 -15.53 -6.73
C THR A 35 -36.85 -16.51 -7.37
N GLY A 36 -37.33 -17.41 -8.22
CA GLY A 36 -36.47 -18.36 -8.93
C GLY A 36 -35.47 -17.63 -9.85
N ASP A 37 -34.27 -18.18 -9.97
CA ASP A 37 -33.28 -17.69 -10.92
C ASP A 37 -33.74 -17.92 -12.36
N ASP A 38 -33.42 -16.98 -13.25
CA ASP A 38 -33.63 -17.17 -14.69
C ASP A 38 -32.58 -18.16 -15.24
N LEU A 39 -33.06 -19.35 -15.64
CA LEU A 39 -32.23 -20.44 -16.14
C LEU A 39 -32.41 -20.60 -17.65
N ALA A 40 -31.33 -20.94 -18.36
CA ALA A 40 -31.41 -21.25 -19.78
C ALA A 40 -32.37 -22.42 -20.08
N PRO A 41 -33.06 -22.44 -21.24
CA PRO A 41 -33.99 -23.51 -21.57
C PRO A 41 -33.36 -24.90 -21.46
N GLY A 42 -34.03 -25.82 -20.75
CA GLY A 42 -33.55 -27.19 -20.51
C GLY A 42 -32.66 -27.37 -19.28
N VAL A 43 -32.33 -26.30 -18.54
CA VAL A 43 -31.55 -26.39 -17.29
C VAL A 43 -32.48 -26.40 -16.07
N LEU A 44 -32.40 -27.45 -15.26
CA LEU A 44 -33.23 -27.60 -14.05
C LEU A 44 -32.63 -26.94 -12.80
N LYS A 45 -31.29 -26.94 -12.66
CA LYS A 45 -30.57 -26.38 -11.51
C LYS A 45 -29.14 -26.02 -11.89
N ILE A 46 -28.64 -24.90 -11.37
CA ILE A 46 -27.22 -24.50 -11.48
C ILE A 46 -26.59 -24.52 -10.09
N VAL A 47 -25.38 -25.06 -9.99
CA VAL A 47 -24.55 -24.99 -8.78
C VAL A 47 -23.24 -24.29 -9.16
N LYS A 48 -22.97 -23.13 -8.55
CA LYS A 48 -21.71 -22.39 -8.74
C LYS A 48 -20.78 -22.70 -7.56
N VAL A 49 -19.62 -23.30 -7.85
CA VAL A 49 -18.57 -23.56 -6.86
C VAL A 49 -17.43 -22.57 -7.09
N TYR A 50 -17.13 -21.74 -6.10
CA TYR A 50 -16.03 -20.80 -6.14
C TYR A 50 -14.80 -21.44 -5.47
N VAL A 51 -13.71 -21.56 -6.22
CA VAL A 51 -12.43 -22.08 -5.71
C VAL A 51 -11.40 -20.97 -5.75
N ALA A 52 -10.76 -20.70 -4.62
CA ALA A 52 -9.66 -19.75 -4.52
C ALA A 52 -8.32 -20.51 -4.48
N ILE A 53 -7.39 -20.13 -5.34
CA ILE A 53 -6.05 -20.73 -5.42
C ILE A 53 -5.01 -19.60 -5.33
N LYS A 54 -4.01 -19.76 -4.46
CA LYS A 54 -2.82 -18.89 -4.44
C LYS A 54 -1.81 -19.42 -5.44
N ARG A 55 -1.56 -18.66 -6.51
CA ARG A 55 -0.50 -18.96 -7.49
C ARG A 55 0.81 -18.33 -7.03
N ARG A 56 1.91 -19.09 -7.12
CA ARG A 56 3.27 -18.59 -6.86
C ARG A 56 3.90 -18.15 -8.18
N ILE A 57 4.90 -17.29 -8.09
CA ILE A 57 5.69 -16.83 -9.24
C ILE A 57 6.52 -17.98 -9.81
N GLN A 58 6.59 -18.09 -11.13
CA GLN A 58 7.29 -19.17 -11.83
C GLN A 58 8.08 -18.65 -13.04
N PRO A 59 9.15 -19.36 -13.46
CA PRO A 59 9.77 -19.10 -14.76
C PRO A 59 8.74 -19.13 -15.88
N GLY A 60 8.79 -18.17 -16.78
CA GLY A 60 7.77 -17.96 -17.82
C GLY A 60 6.70 -16.94 -17.46
N ASP A 61 6.58 -16.51 -16.20
CA ASP A 61 5.69 -15.41 -15.83
C ASP A 61 6.22 -14.07 -16.38
N LYS A 62 5.28 -13.25 -16.87
CA LYS A 62 5.58 -11.93 -17.43
C LYS A 62 5.54 -10.87 -16.33
N MET A 63 6.61 -10.08 -16.23
CA MET A 63 6.69 -8.93 -15.34
C MET A 63 6.93 -7.63 -16.13
N ALA A 64 6.54 -6.50 -15.56
CA ALA A 64 6.77 -5.19 -16.15
C ALA A 64 7.08 -4.17 -15.06
N GLY A 65 8.03 -3.27 -15.34
CA GLY A 65 8.29 -2.09 -14.53
C GLY A 65 7.47 -0.87 -14.99
N ARG A 66 7.52 0.19 -14.19
CA ARG A 66 6.74 1.42 -14.39
C ARG A 66 7.21 2.24 -15.59
N HIS A 67 8.46 2.04 -16.02
CA HIS A 67 9.09 2.72 -17.15
C HIS A 67 8.97 1.94 -18.47
N GLY A 68 7.97 1.07 -18.60
CA GLY A 68 7.68 0.33 -19.84
C GLY A 68 8.64 -0.80 -20.16
N ASN A 69 9.59 -1.10 -19.27
CA ASN A 69 10.42 -2.30 -19.35
C ASN A 69 9.57 -3.54 -19.06
N LYS A 70 9.48 -4.46 -20.02
CA LYS A 70 8.74 -5.73 -19.90
C LYS A 70 9.74 -6.87 -20.04
N GLY A 71 9.56 -7.93 -19.26
CA GLY A 71 10.38 -9.12 -19.28
C GLY A 71 9.58 -10.37 -18.91
N VAL A 72 10.15 -11.52 -19.18
CA VAL A 72 9.66 -12.83 -18.73
C VAL A 72 10.72 -13.39 -17.79
N ILE A 73 10.30 -13.99 -16.67
CA ILE A 73 11.24 -14.58 -15.71
C ILE A 73 11.94 -15.76 -16.38
N SER A 74 13.28 -15.69 -16.44
CA SER A 74 14.11 -16.74 -17.06
C SER A 74 14.31 -17.92 -16.10
N VAL A 75 14.82 -17.64 -14.90
CA VAL A 75 15.18 -18.63 -13.90
C VAL A 75 15.01 -18.03 -12.50
N ILE A 76 14.74 -18.87 -11.50
CA ILE A 76 14.76 -18.50 -10.09
C ILE A 76 16.05 -19.10 -9.51
N MET A 77 16.96 -18.24 -9.08
CA MET A 77 18.26 -18.65 -8.53
C MET A 77 18.18 -18.85 -7.02
N PRO A 78 18.97 -19.78 -6.45
CA PRO A 78 19.27 -19.81 -5.01
C PRO A 78 19.96 -18.52 -4.55
N VAL A 79 19.82 -18.18 -3.27
CA VAL A 79 20.34 -16.90 -2.72
C VAL A 79 21.88 -16.88 -2.73
N GLU A 80 22.50 -18.03 -2.53
CA GLU A 80 23.95 -18.24 -2.54
C GLU A 80 24.61 -17.96 -3.90
N ASP A 81 23.85 -18.05 -5.00
CA ASP A 81 24.33 -17.80 -6.36
C ASP A 81 24.10 -16.35 -6.81
N MET A 82 23.38 -15.54 -6.01
CA MET A 82 23.07 -14.16 -6.36
C MET A 82 24.28 -13.25 -6.10
N PRO A 83 24.52 -12.23 -6.96
CA PRO A 83 25.49 -11.18 -6.67
C PRO A 83 25.16 -10.47 -5.36
N TYR A 84 26.18 -10.13 -4.58
CA TYR A 84 26.05 -9.49 -3.27
C TYR A 84 27.01 -8.30 -3.12
N ASP A 85 26.69 -7.41 -2.19
CA ASP A 85 27.50 -6.22 -1.87
C ASP A 85 28.59 -6.52 -0.82
N GLU A 86 29.36 -5.50 -0.42
CA GLU A 86 30.42 -5.65 0.59
C GLU A 86 29.89 -6.07 1.97
N ASN A 87 28.61 -5.83 2.25
CA ASN A 87 27.93 -6.22 3.48
C ASN A 87 27.31 -7.63 3.39
N GLY A 88 27.41 -8.29 2.24
CA GLY A 88 26.81 -9.60 1.96
C GLY A 88 25.31 -9.55 1.68
N GLU A 89 24.74 -8.39 1.37
CA GLU A 89 23.33 -8.26 0.96
C GLU A 89 23.17 -8.72 -0.50
N PRO A 90 22.45 -9.82 -0.78
CA PRO A 90 22.22 -10.30 -2.14
C PRO A 90 21.18 -9.43 -2.87
N VAL A 91 21.33 -9.32 -4.18
CA VAL A 91 20.36 -8.63 -5.03
C VAL A 91 19.14 -9.53 -5.30
N ASP A 92 17.92 -8.97 -5.26
CA ASP A 92 16.70 -9.76 -5.56
C ASP A 92 16.48 -10.02 -7.06
N ILE A 93 16.80 -9.03 -7.92
CA ILE A 93 16.52 -9.07 -9.36
C ILE A 93 17.71 -8.54 -10.15
N VAL A 94 18.19 -9.33 -11.12
CA VAL A 94 19.23 -8.91 -12.07
C VAL A 94 18.58 -8.53 -13.40
N LEU A 95 18.79 -7.29 -13.85
CA LEU A 95 18.27 -6.75 -15.11
C LEU A 95 19.38 -6.56 -16.14
N ASN A 96 19.04 -6.72 -17.42
CA ASN A 96 19.99 -6.46 -18.51
C ASN A 96 20.11 -4.94 -18.77
N PRO A 97 21.31 -4.34 -18.67
CA PRO A 97 21.50 -2.90 -18.87
C PRO A 97 21.29 -2.45 -20.32
N LEU A 98 21.43 -3.33 -21.32
CA LEU A 98 21.32 -2.96 -22.73
C LEU A 98 19.93 -2.43 -23.13
N GLY A 99 18.90 -2.77 -22.37
CA GLY A 99 17.55 -2.29 -22.60
C GLY A 99 17.37 -0.79 -22.31
N VAL A 100 18.23 -0.21 -21.45
CA VAL A 100 18.10 1.18 -21.01
C VAL A 100 18.49 2.17 -22.14
N PRO A 101 19.69 2.08 -22.74
CA PRO A 101 20.08 3.02 -23.80
C PRO A 101 19.23 2.84 -25.06
N SER A 102 18.91 1.59 -25.41
CA SER A 102 18.17 1.29 -26.63
C SER A 102 16.73 1.84 -26.63
N ARG A 103 16.07 1.87 -25.47
CA ARG A 103 14.69 2.37 -25.33
C ARG A 103 14.61 3.79 -24.78
N MET A 104 15.76 4.40 -24.45
CA MET A 104 15.86 5.74 -23.89
C MET A 104 15.01 5.95 -22.62
N ASN A 105 14.74 4.89 -21.85
CA ASN A 105 13.97 4.96 -20.61
C ASN A 105 14.88 5.20 -19.40
N VAL A 106 15.58 6.34 -19.43
CA VAL A 106 16.55 6.77 -18.40
C VAL A 106 15.90 6.94 -17.02
N GLY A 107 14.59 7.24 -16.98
CA GLY A 107 13.84 7.38 -15.74
C GLY A 107 13.95 6.17 -14.80
N GLN A 108 14.10 4.95 -15.31
CA GLN A 108 14.27 3.76 -14.45
C GLN A 108 15.57 3.80 -13.64
N VAL A 109 16.62 4.40 -14.21
CA VAL A 109 17.92 4.53 -13.55
C VAL A 109 17.82 5.60 -12.46
N LEU A 110 17.13 6.71 -12.74
CA LEU A 110 16.85 7.73 -11.74
C LEU A 110 15.98 7.18 -10.59
N GLU A 111 14.92 6.42 -10.90
CA GLU A 111 14.08 5.73 -9.91
C GLU A 111 14.91 4.75 -9.05
N THR A 112 15.82 3.99 -9.67
CA THR A 112 16.70 3.04 -8.95
C THR A 112 17.64 3.77 -7.99
N HIS A 113 18.29 4.86 -8.41
CA HIS A 113 19.17 5.64 -7.53
C HIS A 113 18.40 6.28 -6.38
N LEU A 114 17.24 6.88 -6.66
CA LEU A 114 16.40 7.51 -5.65
C LEU A 114 15.87 6.47 -4.65
N GLY A 115 15.46 5.30 -5.13
CA GLY A 115 15.04 4.17 -4.31
C GLY A 115 16.16 3.63 -3.42
N ALA A 116 17.40 3.54 -3.94
CA ALA A 116 18.56 3.15 -3.15
C ALA A 116 18.87 4.16 -2.03
N ALA A 117 18.80 5.47 -2.33
CA ALA A 117 18.95 6.52 -1.33
C ALA A 117 17.85 6.44 -0.25
N ALA A 118 16.59 6.27 -0.67
CA ALA A 118 15.44 6.12 0.23
C ALA A 118 15.58 4.91 1.17
N LYS A 119 16.03 3.76 0.65
CA LYS A 119 16.32 2.55 1.44
C LYS A 119 17.44 2.81 2.45
N GLY A 120 18.52 3.46 2.03
CA GLY A 120 19.63 3.83 2.93
C GLY A 120 19.21 4.78 4.06
N LEU A 121 18.34 5.75 3.78
CA LEU A 121 17.76 6.61 4.82
C LEU A 121 16.94 5.80 5.83
N GLY A 122 16.10 4.86 5.35
CA GLY A 122 15.32 3.97 6.21
C GLY A 122 16.19 3.06 7.08
N GLN A 123 17.27 2.50 6.53
CA GLN A 123 18.26 1.71 7.29
C GLN A 123 18.88 2.54 8.41
N ARG A 124 19.26 3.80 8.13
CA ARG A 124 19.79 4.70 9.16
C ARG A 124 18.77 5.03 10.24
N ILE A 125 17.49 5.23 9.89
CA ILE A 125 16.41 5.39 10.88
C ILE A 125 16.28 4.15 11.76
N ASN A 126 16.29 2.96 11.15
CA ASN A 126 16.21 1.69 11.86
C ASN A 126 17.38 1.50 12.83
N GLU A 127 18.60 1.85 12.43
CA GLU A 127 19.78 1.82 13.31
C GLU A 127 19.62 2.75 14.51
N MET A 128 19.15 3.97 14.31
CA MET A 128 18.93 4.93 15.40
C MET A 128 17.86 4.45 16.39
N LEU A 129 16.80 3.82 15.90
CA LEU A 129 15.77 3.20 16.74
C LEU A 129 16.31 2.00 17.53
N LYS A 130 17.11 1.13 16.88
CA LYS A 130 17.76 -0.01 17.54
C LYS A 130 18.75 0.42 18.63
N GLN A 131 19.45 1.52 18.41
CA GLN A 131 20.37 2.12 19.38
C GLN A 131 19.65 2.87 20.51
N GLN A 132 18.31 2.97 20.47
CA GLN A 132 17.49 3.70 21.44
C GLN A 132 17.96 5.15 21.63
N LYS A 133 18.30 5.81 20.53
CA LYS A 133 18.71 7.21 20.55
C LYS A 133 17.60 8.12 21.08
N ALA A 134 17.99 9.28 21.60
CA ALA A 134 17.05 10.27 22.08
C ALA A 134 16.07 10.69 20.98
N VAL A 135 14.80 10.90 21.33
CA VAL A 135 13.76 11.32 20.38
C VAL A 135 14.14 12.64 19.69
N SER A 136 14.86 13.51 20.37
CA SER A 136 15.40 14.75 19.80
C SER A 136 16.37 14.51 18.63
N GLU A 137 17.25 13.50 18.72
CA GLU A 137 18.17 13.16 17.63
C GLU A 137 17.42 12.60 16.41
N ILE A 138 16.41 11.77 16.66
CA ILE A 138 15.56 11.21 15.60
C ILE A 138 14.78 12.34 14.91
N ARG A 139 14.20 13.25 15.70
CA ARG A 139 13.47 14.43 15.19
C ARG A 139 14.39 15.34 14.37
N GLU A 140 15.61 15.60 14.83
CA GLU A 140 16.60 16.38 14.07
C GLU A 140 16.94 15.70 12.74
N PHE A 141 17.16 14.38 12.75
CA PHE A 141 17.47 13.64 11.54
C PHE A 141 16.31 13.63 10.53
N LEU A 142 15.07 13.43 11.00
CA LEU A 142 13.87 13.57 10.17
C LEU A 142 13.75 15.00 9.62
N GLY A 143 14.09 16.01 10.42
CA GLY A 143 14.17 17.40 9.99
C GLY A 143 15.11 17.59 8.80
N LYS A 144 16.31 17.01 8.87
CA LYS A 144 17.27 17.05 7.76
C LYS A 144 16.74 16.36 6.51
N ILE A 145 16.05 15.22 6.65
CA ILE A 145 15.49 14.49 5.51
C ILE A 145 14.38 15.29 4.81
N TYR A 146 13.44 15.84 5.58
CA TYR A 146 12.24 16.48 5.02
C TYR A 146 12.43 17.96 4.67
N ASN A 147 13.25 18.70 5.41
CA ASN A 147 13.24 20.17 5.40
C ASN A 147 14.54 20.82 4.90
N ASP A 148 15.65 20.08 4.74
CA ASP A 148 16.91 20.64 4.21
C ASP A 148 16.94 20.70 2.67
N THR A 149 16.07 19.95 2.00
CA THR A 149 15.91 19.99 0.54
C THR A 149 14.95 21.09 0.09
N ASP A 150 15.20 21.67 -1.09
CA ASP A 150 14.26 22.59 -1.74
C ASP A 150 12.95 21.86 -2.08
N GLY A 151 11.92 22.08 -1.26
CA GLY A 151 10.66 21.36 -1.37
C GLY A 151 9.64 21.79 -0.31
N LYS A 152 8.57 21.01 -0.18
CA LYS A 152 7.54 21.22 0.82
C LYS A 152 8.11 20.93 2.21
N LYS A 153 8.13 21.95 3.07
CA LYS A 153 8.52 21.79 4.47
C LYS A 153 7.40 21.12 5.25
N GLU A 154 7.75 20.07 5.99
CA GLU A 154 6.83 19.34 6.85
C GLU A 154 6.97 19.81 8.30
N PRO A 155 5.84 20.12 8.99
CA PRO A 155 5.86 20.61 10.37
C PRO A 155 6.09 19.47 11.35
N LEU A 156 7.34 19.01 11.47
CA LEU A 156 7.68 17.95 12.43
C LEU A 156 7.48 18.38 13.88
N ASP A 157 7.54 19.69 14.17
CA ASP A 157 7.36 20.23 15.52
C ASP A 157 5.92 20.13 16.04
N SER A 158 4.93 19.91 15.16
CA SER A 158 3.55 19.69 15.62
C SER A 158 3.30 18.27 16.12
N LEU A 159 4.24 17.34 15.88
CA LEU A 159 4.12 15.96 16.30
C LEU A 159 4.63 15.77 17.72
N ASP A 160 3.89 15.01 18.53
CA ASP A 160 4.35 14.58 19.83
C ASP A 160 5.48 13.52 19.72
N ASP A 161 6.17 13.24 20.83
CA ASP A 161 7.30 12.32 20.83
C ASP A 161 6.90 10.87 20.49
N ARG A 162 5.66 10.47 20.80
CA ARG A 162 5.14 9.13 20.48
C ARG A 162 4.82 9.01 18.99
N GLU A 163 4.27 10.07 18.41
CA GLU A 163 3.98 10.22 16.98
C GLU A 163 5.27 10.22 16.18
N VAL A 164 6.32 10.90 16.65
CA VAL A 164 7.65 10.86 16.01
C VAL A 164 8.24 9.46 16.02
N LEU A 165 8.16 8.74 17.15
CA LEU A 165 8.62 7.35 17.21
C LEU A 165 7.80 6.43 16.30
N THR A 166 6.50 6.64 16.22
CA THR A 166 5.61 5.88 15.32
C THR A 166 5.96 6.16 13.86
N LEU A 167 6.16 7.42 13.50
CA LEU A 167 6.60 7.82 12.17
C LEU A 167 7.94 7.18 11.82
N ALA A 168 8.93 7.29 12.70
CA ALA A 168 10.25 6.67 12.49
C ALA A 168 10.14 5.15 12.32
N GLY A 169 9.30 4.48 13.11
CA GLY A 169 9.02 3.05 13.00
C GLY A 169 8.47 2.66 11.61
N ASN A 170 7.57 3.47 11.06
CA ASN A 170 7.00 3.28 9.73
C ASN A 170 8.01 3.49 8.59
N LEU A 171 9.05 4.30 8.82
CA LEU A 171 10.09 4.64 7.83
C LEU A 171 11.29 3.69 7.83
N THR A 172 11.30 2.66 8.69
CA THR A 172 12.44 1.73 8.84
C THR A 172 12.76 0.91 7.59
N SER A 173 11.79 0.66 6.73
CA SER A 173 11.97 -0.06 5.45
C SER A 173 12.43 0.85 4.30
N GLY A 174 12.35 2.18 4.49
CA GLY A 174 12.68 3.18 3.50
C GLY A 174 11.84 4.43 3.67
N VAL A 175 12.38 5.59 3.27
CA VAL A 175 11.65 6.86 3.30
C VAL A 175 10.89 7.03 1.97
N PRO A 176 9.55 7.10 1.96
CA PRO A 176 8.80 7.34 0.73
C PRO A 176 9.12 8.72 0.15
N ILE A 177 9.44 8.76 -1.14
CA ILE A 177 9.72 10.00 -1.86
C ILE A 177 8.65 10.21 -2.93
N ALA A 178 8.12 11.43 -3.00
CA ALA A 178 7.17 11.84 -4.03
C ALA A 178 7.88 12.69 -5.07
N THR A 179 7.88 12.24 -6.32
CA THR A 179 8.35 13.02 -7.47
C THR A 179 7.15 13.33 -8.36
N PRO A 180 6.80 14.62 -8.57
CA PRO A 180 5.73 15.00 -9.49
C PRO A 180 6.07 14.56 -10.92
N VAL A 181 5.04 14.39 -11.76
CA VAL A 181 5.24 13.98 -13.17
C VAL A 181 5.94 15.08 -13.97
N PHE A 182 5.57 16.33 -13.69
CA PHE A 182 6.18 17.54 -14.24
C PHE A 182 6.20 18.60 -13.13
N ASP A 183 7.33 19.29 -12.96
CA ASP A 183 7.52 20.50 -12.13
C ASP A 183 8.71 21.29 -12.70
#